data_AF-A0A9P5TUF6-F1
#
_entry.id   AF-A0A9P5TUF6-F1
#
_cell.length_a   1.000
_cell.length_b   1.000
_cell.length_c   1.000
_cell.angle_alpha   90.00
_cell.angle_beta   90.00
_cell.angle_gamma   90.00
#
_symmetry.space_group_name_H-M   'P 1'
#
loop_
_entity.id
_entity.type
_entity.pdbx_description
1 polymer ?
#
loop_
_entity_poly.entity_id
_entity_poly.type
_entity_poly.pdbx_seq_one_letter_code
_entity_poly.pdbx_strand_id
1 'polypeptide(L)'
;MKGNTLHFVYGIMEAICHGGHYYITCLMQQTLQGTVHAFVLNKFLTNTQHFATQQVMCRILLFYHLGLVDGSIPSSGLLNLLSVCVLVVLGNVLDFCTYSAPNQANDKRATPQQKLLMDDYDVNSISYNERVACCYARGVALYVMKWVCSCTVITGPNGEVVDDLPSQFFVQILNSLLTYKRAAVAKHLDGVPHCSVSLLERQAFNVVECDATLQAMWSLRSEIPADSLELNGKSDYNVKWKQHWEPQWRSKSQNFVKIGITPLDTKYFLAMKRHSQSAHQMVPEDHDRRRAKRARVDSDFHV
;
A
#
# COMPACT_ATOMS: atom_id res chain seq x y z
N MET A 1 -9.86 -8.48 -22.60
CA MET A 1 -10.92 -8.88 -21.66
C MET A 1 -11.02 -7.84 -20.56
N LYS A 2 -12.19 -7.64 -19.93
CA LYS A 2 -12.30 -6.75 -18.77
C LYS A 2 -11.52 -7.36 -17.59
N GLY A 3 -11.05 -6.52 -16.67
CA GLY A 3 -10.43 -6.99 -15.43
C GLY A 3 -11.35 -7.94 -14.65
N ASN A 4 -10.76 -8.93 -13.97
CA ASN A 4 -11.45 -9.95 -13.18
C ASN A 4 -12.46 -10.82 -13.95
N THR A 5 -12.39 -10.86 -15.28
CA THR A 5 -13.25 -11.76 -16.06
C THR A 5 -12.69 -13.19 -16.00
N LEU A 6 -13.46 -14.10 -15.41
CA LEU A 6 -13.15 -15.54 -15.48
C LEU A 6 -13.16 -15.97 -16.95
N HIS A 7 -12.09 -16.63 -17.37
CA HIS A 7 -11.95 -17.10 -18.74
C HIS A 7 -11.16 -18.41 -18.76
N PHE A 8 -11.36 -19.18 -19.83
CA PHE A 8 -10.53 -20.31 -20.19
C PHE A 8 -10.03 -20.10 -21.61
N VAL A 9 -8.86 -20.64 -21.94
CA VAL A 9 -8.29 -20.57 -23.28
C VAL A 9 -8.07 -21.99 -23.77
N TYR A 10 -8.56 -22.30 -24.97
CA TYR A 10 -8.39 -23.59 -25.62
C TYR A 10 -7.83 -23.39 -27.03
N GLY A 11 -6.67 -23.98 -27.31
CA GLY A 11 -6.02 -23.92 -28.62
C GLY A 11 -6.38 -25.14 -29.46
N ILE A 12 -7.09 -24.94 -30.57
CA ILE A 12 -7.49 -26.02 -31.51
C ILE A 12 -6.35 -26.35 -32.49
N MET A 13 -5.49 -25.38 -32.78
CA MET A 13 -4.35 -25.51 -33.68
C MET A 13 -3.14 -24.76 -33.12
N GLU A 14 -1.96 -25.07 -33.66
CA GLU A 14 -0.70 -24.40 -33.31
C GLU A 14 -0.82 -22.89 -33.61
N ALA A 15 -0.67 -22.07 -32.58
CA ALA A 15 -0.79 -20.62 -32.67
C ALA A 15 0.22 -19.94 -31.75
N ILE A 16 0.77 -18.82 -32.21
CA ILE A 16 1.57 -17.89 -31.39
C ILE A 16 0.68 -16.69 -31.07
N CYS A 17 0.43 -16.46 -29.78
CA CYS A 17 -0.43 -15.38 -29.30
C CYS A 17 0.40 -14.32 -28.56
N HIS A 18 0.11 -13.05 -28.81
CA HIS A 18 0.64 -11.93 -28.03
C HIS A 18 -0.45 -11.39 -27.11
N GLY A 19 -0.10 -11.18 -25.83
CA GLY A 19 -1.04 -10.69 -24.81
C GLY A 19 -0.38 -9.68 -23.88
N GLY A 20 -1.20 -8.86 -23.22
CA GLY A 20 -0.75 -7.86 -22.26
C GLY A 20 -1.84 -7.49 -21.26
N HIS A 21 -1.41 -6.94 -20.12
CA HIS A 21 -2.29 -6.46 -19.05
C HIS A 21 -2.03 -4.97 -18.82
N TYR A 22 -3.09 -4.20 -18.60
CA TYR A 22 -3.01 -2.78 -18.29
C TYR A 22 -4.12 -2.37 -17.33
N TYR A 23 -3.88 -1.32 -16.55
CA TYR A 23 -4.89 -0.72 -15.68
C TYR A 23 -5.65 0.37 -16.41
N ILE A 24 -6.94 0.48 -16.12
CA ILE A 24 -7.79 1.56 -16.62
C ILE A 24 -8.41 2.26 -15.42
N THR A 25 -8.23 3.58 -15.35
CA THR A 25 -8.66 4.42 -14.24
C THR A 25 -10.18 4.39 -14.01
N CYS A 26 -10.99 4.18 -15.05
CA CYS A 26 -12.44 4.04 -14.90
C CYS A 26 -12.89 2.68 -14.31
N LEU A 27 -11.97 1.72 -14.12
CA LEU A 27 -12.22 0.38 -13.59
C LEU A 27 -11.45 0.12 -12.27
N MET A 28 -11.18 1.18 -11.50
CA MET A 28 -10.34 1.04 -10.31
C MET A 28 -11.03 0.34 -9.15
N GLN A 29 -12.36 0.36 -9.10
CA GLN A 29 -13.13 -0.47 -8.18
C GLN A 29 -12.93 -1.97 -8.45
N GLN A 30 -13.04 -2.38 -9.72
CA GLN A 30 -12.77 -3.76 -10.12
C GLN A 30 -11.31 -4.11 -9.83
N THR A 31 -10.39 -3.18 -10.10
CA THR A 31 -8.97 -3.44 -9.80
C THR A 31 -8.74 -3.64 -8.30
N LEU A 32 -9.40 -2.86 -7.43
CA LEU A 32 -9.33 -3.04 -5.99
C LEU A 32 -9.82 -4.44 -5.57
N GLN A 33 -11.01 -4.82 -6.02
CA GLN A 33 -11.57 -6.16 -5.75
C GLN A 33 -10.63 -7.27 -6.24
N GLY A 34 -10.14 -7.14 -7.48
CA GLY A 34 -9.24 -8.10 -8.11
C GLY A 34 -7.92 -8.24 -7.36
N THR A 35 -7.38 -7.12 -6.86
CA THR A 35 -6.15 -7.09 -6.08
C THR A 35 -6.34 -7.79 -4.74
N VAL A 36 -7.46 -7.52 -4.04
CA VAL A 36 -7.79 -8.21 -2.79
C VAL A 36 -8.01 -9.71 -3.01
N HIS A 37 -8.75 -10.11 -4.05
CA HIS A 37 -8.93 -11.51 -4.42
C HIS A 37 -7.60 -12.21 -4.72
N ALA A 38 -6.77 -11.59 -5.57
CA ALA A 38 -5.47 -12.14 -5.95
C ALA A 38 -4.48 -12.19 -4.77
N PHE A 39 -4.62 -11.30 -3.79
CA PHE A 39 -3.84 -11.36 -2.55
C PHE A 39 -4.30 -12.54 -1.67
N VAL A 40 -5.60 -12.63 -1.37
CA VAL A 40 -6.14 -13.66 -0.47
C VAL A 40 -5.99 -15.06 -1.05
N LEU A 41 -6.17 -15.23 -2.36
CA LEU A 41 -6.21 -16.52 -3.05
C LEU A 41 -5.09 -16.67 -4.10
N ASN A 42 -3.93 -16.02 -3.91
CA ASN A 42 -2.86 -15.94 -4.90
C ASN A 42 -2.59 -17.26 -5.63
N LYS A 43 -2.19 -18.31 -4.90
CA LYS A 43 -1.83 -19.61 -5.48
C LYS A 43 -3.01 -20.36 -6.09
N PHE A 44 -4.23 -19.99 -5.70
CA PHE A 44 -5.45 -20.63 -6.18
C PHE A 44 -5.98 -19.99 -7.47
N LEU A 45 -5.90 -18.66 -7.59
CA LEU A 45 -6.50 -17.93 -8.72
C LEU A 45 -5.53 -17.64 -9.87
N THR A 46 -4.24 -17.46 -9.61
CA THR A 46 -3.30 -17.03 -10.63
C THR A 46 -1.92 -17.65 -10.47
N ASN A 47 -1.26 -17.95 -11.58
CA ASN A 47 0.14 -18.35 -11.63
C ASN A 47 1.08 -17.16 -11.90
N THR A 48 0.55 -15.95 -12.07
CA THR A 48 1.33 -14.73 -12.32
C THR A 48 1.31 -13.79 -11.12
N GLN A 49 2.45 -13.15 -10.88
CA GLN A 49 2.61 -12.08 -9.89
C GLN A 49 3.06 -10.81 -10.59
N HIS A 50 2.43 -9.69 -10.24
CA HIS A 50 2.74 -8.38 -10.80
C HIS A 50 3.39 -7.49 -9.74
N PHE A 51 4.68 -7.71 -9.46
CA PHE A 51 5.42 -6.97 -8.42
C PHE A 51 5.37 -5.44 -8.59
N ALA A 52 5.29 -4.94 -9.83
CA ALA A 52 5.20 -3.51 -10.11
C ALA A 52 3.82 -2.88 -9.81
N THR A 53 2.82 -3.66 -9.39
CA THR A 53 1.44 -3.19 -9.17
C THR A 53 1.42 -1.99 -8.23
N GLN A 54 2.12 -2.05 -7.11
CA GLN A 54 2.12 -0.98 -6.11
C GLN A 54 2.70 0.32 -6.67
N GLN A 55 3.83 0.24 -7.39
CA GLN A 55 4.44 1.43 -8.02
C GLN A 55 3.49 2.07 -9.05
N VAL A 56 2.75 1.25 -9.80
CA VAL A 56 1.74 1.75 -10.75
C VAL A 56 0.58 2.42 -10.01
N MET A 57 0.07 1.85 -8.92
CA MET A 57 -0.99 2.48 -8.10
C MET A 57 -0.54 3.83 -7.52
N CYS A 58 0.69 3.91 -7.01
CA CYS A 58 1.28 5.17 -6.55
C CYS A 58 1.32 6.21 -7.68
N ARG A 59 1.75 5.84 -8.89
CA ARG A 59 1.80 6.75 -10.04
C ARG A 59 0.42 7.21 -10.48
N ILE A 60 -0.56 6.31 -10.51
CA ILE A 60 -1.96 6.65 -10.84
C ILE A 60 -2.50 7.66 -9.82
N LEU A 61 -2.27 7.43 -8.53
CA LEU A 61 -2.70 8.37 -7.48
C LEU A 61 -2.03 9.74 -7.63
N LEU A 62 -0.72 9.78 -7.89
CA LEU A 62 0.00 11.04 -8.07
C LEU A 62 -0.49 11.80 -9.30
N PHE A 63 -0.82 11.10 -10.38
CA PHE A 63 -1.46 11.70 -11.55
C PHE A 63 -2.82 12.31 -11.19
N TYR A 64 -3.64 11.59 -10.41
CA TYR A 64 -4.90 12.14 -9.89
C TYR A 64 -4.68 13.37 -9.02
N HIS A 65 -3.75 13.31 -8.08
CA HIS A 65 -3.44 14.43 -7.20
C HIS A 65 -2.99 15.68 -7.98
N LEU A 66 -2.12 15.52 -8.98
CA LEU A 66 -1.68 16.62 -9.84
C LEU A 66 -2.85 17.25 -10.58
N GLY A 67 -3.68 16.44 -11.24
CA GLY A 67 -4.81 16.99 -11.98
C GLY A 67 -5.89 17.60 -11.07
N LEU A 68 -6.03 17.14 -9.81
CA LEU A 68 -6.88 17.79 -8.81
C LEU A 68 -6.32 19.16 -8.41
N VAL A 69 -5.01 19.28 -8.20
CA VAL A 69 -4.34 20.56 -7.95
C VAL A 69 -4.54 21.51 -9.13
N ASP A 70 -4.41 21.01 -10.35
CA ASP A 70 -4.56 21.78 -11.59
C ASP A 70 -6.02 22.09 -11.95
N GLY A 71 -6.99 21.49 -11.25
CA GLY A 71 -8.43 21.62 -11.56
C GLY A 71 -8.82 21.00 -12.91
N SER A 72 -8.03 20.04 -13.41
CA SER A 72 -8.16 19.44 -14.74
C SER A 72 -8.87 18.09 -14.74
N ILE A 73 -9.17 17.53 -13.57
CA ILE A 73 -9.82 16.22 -13.45
C ILE A 73 -11.34 16.39 -13.31
N PRO A 74 -12.13 15.74 -14.18
CA PRO A 74 -13.58 15.79 -14.08
C PRO A 74 -14.05 15.14 -12.76
N SER A 75 -15.08 15.74 -12.17
CA SER A 75 -15.71 15.35 -10.92
C SER A 75 -16.42 13.98 -10.94
N SER A 76 -16.52 13.36 -12.12
CA SER A 76 -17.10 12.02 -12.33
C SER A 76 -16.10 10.92 -11.98
N GLY A 77 -16.56 9.89 -11.25
CA GLY A 77 -15.73 8.72 -10.94
C GLY A 77 -15.11 8.73 -9.54
N LEU A 78 -15.74 9.42 -8.58
CA LEU A 78 -15.29 9.49 -7.19
C LEU A 78 -14.89 8.12 -6.62
N LEU A 79 -15.71 7.09 -6.82
CA LEU A 79 -15.41 5.75 -6.29
C LEU A 79 -14.17 5.11 -6.91
N ASN A 80 -13.83 5.44 -8.17
CA ASN A 80 -12.59 4.98 -8.77
C ASN A 80 -11.39 5.69 -8.15
N LEU A 81 -11.49 7.00 -7.91
CA LEU A 81 -10.48 7.75 -7.17
C LEU A 81 -10.29 7.18 -5.75
N LEU A 82 -11.38 6.97 -5.02
CA LEU A 82 -11.34 6.38 -3.68
C LEU A 82 -10.77 4.96 -3.71
N SER A 83 -11.06 4.15 -4.74
CA SER A 83 -10.48 2.81 -4.87
C SER A 83 -8.97 2.85 -5.05
N VAL A 84 -8.44 3.82 -5.80
CA VAL A 84 -6.99 4.06 -5.89
C VAL A 84 -6.42 4.48 -4.53
N CYS A 85 -7.09 5.40 -3.82
CA CYS A 85 -6.66 5.79 -2.48
C CYS A 85 -6.59 4.59 -1.54
N VAL A 86 -7.64 3.75 -1.52
CA VAL A 86 -7.67 2.51 -0.70
C VAL A 86 -6.53 1.58 -1.07
N LEU A 87 -6.30 1.32 -2.37
CA LEU A 87 -5.18 0.48 -2.83
C LEU A 87 -3.82 1.01 -2.37
N VAL A 88 -3.60 2.32 -2.42
CA VAL A 88 -2.34 2.94 -2.01
C VAL A 88 -2.17 2.93 -0.50
N VAL A 89 -3.22 3.24 0.27
CA VAL A 89 -3.17 3.17 1.74
C VAL A 89 -2.86 1.75 2.20
N LEU A 90 -3.54 0.75 1.60
CA LEU A 90 -3.31 -0.66 1.84
C LEU A 90 -2.06 -1.21 1.12
N GLY A 91 -1.23 -0.38 0.49
CA GLY A 91 -0.12 -0.82 -0.35
C GLY A 91 0.80 -1.83 0.35
N ASN A 92 1.28 -1.51 1.56
CA ASN A 92 2.09 -2.44 2.34
C ASN A 92 1.26 -3.65 2.83
N VAL A 93 -0.03 -3.47 3.16
CA VAL A 93 -0.90 -4.56 3.62
C VAL A 93 -1.09 -5.61 2.51
N LEU A 94 -1.19 -5.18 1.27
CA LEU A 94 -1.40 -6.03 0.09
C LEU A 94 -0.09 -6.43 -0.61
N ASP A 95 1.07 -6.05 -0.05
CA ASP A 95 2.38 -6.42 -0.58
C ASP A 95 2.83 -7.76 0.01
N PHE A 96 3.30 -8.66 -0.85
CA PHE A 96 3.79 -9.99 -0.49
C PHE A 96 5.10 -9.89 0.29
N CYS A 97 5.92 -8.88 -0.05
CA CYS A 97 7.18 -8.58 0.61
C CYS A 97 6.99 -8.20 2.09
N THR A 98 5.79 -7.73 2.47
CA THR A 98 5.47 -7.42 3.87
C THR A 98 5.53 -8.64 4.78
N TYR A 99 5.18 -9.82 4.24
CA TYR A 99 5.02 -11.05 5.00
C TYR A 99 6.25 -11.96 4.94
N SER A 100 7.29 -11.57 4.19
CA SER A 100 8.49 -12.38 4.00
C SER A 100 9.71 -11.67 4.57
N ALA A 101 10.53 -12.39 5.33
CA ALA A 101 11.81 -11.87 5.79
C ALA A 101 12.76 -11.67 4.60
N PRO A 102 13.76 -10.76 4.70
CA PRO A 102 14.76 -10.59 3.65
C PRO A 102 15.39 -11.91 3.23
N ASN A 103 15.40 -12.17 1.92
CA ASN A 103 15.93 -13.40 1.29
C ASN A 103 15.22 -14.71 1.70
N GLN A 104 13.99 -14.65 2.22
CA GLN A 104 13.20 -15.84 2.52
C GLN A 104 12.51 -16.37 1.25
N ALA A 105 12.78 -17.63 0.89
CA ALA A 105 12.07 -18.30 -0.20
C ALA A 105 10.64 -18.70 0.21
N ASN A 106 9.73 -18.79 -0.77
CA ASN A 106 8.29 -19.04 -0.56
C ASN A 106 7.96 -20.36 0.15
N ASP A 107 8.84 -21.36 0.07
CA ASP A 107 8.69 -22.69 0.69
C ASP A 107 9.43 -22.81 2.02
N LYS A 108 10.17 -21.77 2.44
CA LYS A 108 11.02 -21.80 3.64
C LYS A 108 10.40 -21.01 4.77
N ARG A 109 10.58 -21.53 5.99
CA ARG A 109 10.26 -20.78 7.21
C ARG A 109 11.36 -19.76 7.49
N ALA A 110 10.99 -18.63 8.08
CA ALA A 110 11.93 -17.65 8.58
C ALA A 110 12.83 -18.27 9.67
N THR A 111 14.11 -17.94 9.65
CA THR A 111 15.06 -18.24 10.73
C THR A 111 14.67 -17.49 12.02
N PRO A 112 15.11 -17.93 13.21
CA PRO A 112 14.84 -17.22 14.47
C PRO A 112 15.28 -15.75 14.43
N GLN A 113 16.42 -15.47 13.81
CA GLN A 113 16.95 -14.11 13.65
C GLN A 113 16.07 -13.26 12.73
N GLN A 114 15.66 -13.81 11.58
CA GLN A 114 14.73 -13.14 10.66
C GLN A 114 13.39 -12.83 11.34
N LYS A 115 12.85 -13.79 12.10
CA LYS A 115 11.60 -13.61 12.84
C LYS A 115 11.72 -12.47 13.87
N LEU A 116 12.80 -12.45 14.64
CA LEU A 116 13.07 -11.37 15.60
C LEU A 116 13.14 -10.01 14.91
N LEU A 117 13.82 -9.91 13.76
CA LEU A 117 13.92 -8.68 12.98
C LEU A 117 12.56 -8.20 12.45
N MET A 118 11.70 -9.11 11.98
CA MET A 118 10.33 -8.78 11.56
C MET A 118 9.42 -8.37 12.72
N ASP A 119 9.53 -9.06 13.86
CA ASP A 119 8.67 -8.83 15.01
C ASP A 119 9.00 -7.51 15.72
N ASP A 120 10.28 -7.25 16.00
CA ASP A 120 10.70 -6.10 16.79
C ASP A 120 10.87 -4.83 15.96
N TYR A 121 11.32 -4.97 14.71
CA TYR A 121 11.76 -3.86 13.88
C TYR A 121 11.03 -3.75 12.53
N ASP A 122 10.08 -4.64 12.25
CA ASP A 122 9.37 -4.71 10.97
C ASP A 122 10.32 -4.85 9.76
N VAL A 123 11.50 -5.45 9.94
CA VAL A 123 12.45 -5.66 8.83
C VAL A 123 12.00 -6.85 8.00
N ASN A 124 11.20 -6.57 6.97
CA ASN A 124 10.72 -7.51 5.96
C ASN A 124 11.40 -7.26 4.59
N SER A 125 10.87 -7.86 3.54
CA SER A 125 11.48 -7.80 2.20
C SER A 125 11.23 -6.51 1.43
N ILE A 126 10.44 -5.56 1.96
CA ILE A 126 10.25 -4.26 1.33
C ILE A 126 11.52 -3.42 1.53
N SER A 127 12.07 -2.88 0.44
CA SER A 127 13.27 -2.06 0.50
C SER A 127 13.02 -0.70 1.17
N TYR A 128 14.11 -0.07 1.64
CA TYR A 128 14.05 1.27 2.25
C TYR A 128 13.39 2.30 1.33
N ASN A 129 13.81 2.33 0.06
CA ASN A 129 13.29 3.30 -0.92
C ASN A 129 11.81 3.06 -1.22
N GLU A 130 11.39 1.80 -1.32
CA GLU A 130 9.98 1.45 -1.51
C GLU A 130 9.14 1.88 -0.31
N ARG A 131 9.61 1.66 0.93
CA ARG A 131 8.91 2.15 2.13
C ARG A 131 8.75 3.66 2.16
N VAL A 132 9.79 4.40 1.79
CA VAL A 132 9.70 5.88 1.70
C VAL A 132 8.67 6.29 0.64
N ALA A 133 8.68 5.66 -0.53
CA ALA A 133 7.71 5.91 -1.58
C ALA A 133 6.27 5.57 -1.13
N CYS A 134 6.09 4.48 -0.39
CA CYS A 134 4.81 4.08 0.19
C CYS A 134 4.31 5.08 1.23
N CYS A 135 5.17 5.57 2.12
CA CYS A 135 4.83 6.61 3.09
C CYS A 135 4.35 7.88 2.37
N TYR A 136 5.10 8.33 1.34
CA TYR A 136 4.71 9.50 0.55
C TYR A 136 3.36 9.30 -0.14
N ALA A 137 3.18 8.21 -0.88
CA ALA A 137 1.95 7.94 -1.62
C ALA A 137 0.75 7.74 -0.68
N ARG A 138 0.92 7.08 0.46
CA ARG A 138 -0.10 6.96 1.51
C ARG A 138 -0.50 8.32 2.04
N GLY A 139 0.46 9.21 2.31
CA GLY A 139 0.16 10.57 2.74
C GLY A 139 -0.66 11.36 1.72
N VAL A 140 -0.35 11.22 0.42
CA VAL A 140 -1.15 11.80 -0.66
C VAL A 140 -2.55 11.20 -0.69
N ALA A 141 -2.71 9.88 -0.52
CA ALA A 141 -4.00 9.20 -0.54
C ALA A 141 -4.91 9.69 0.60
N LEU A 142 -4.38 9.75 1.82
CA LEU A 142 -5.09 10.27 3.00
C LEU A 142 -5.48 11.73 2.81
N TYR A 143 -4.60 12.52 2.20
CA TYR A 143 -4.87 13.92 1.90
C TYR A 143 -6.03 14.05 0.88
N VAL A 144 -6.01 13.27 -0.21
CA VAL A 144 -7.10 13.23 -1.20
C VAL A 144 -8.42 12.76 -0.57
N MET A 145 -8.40 11.78 0.33
CA MET A 145 -9.61 11.34 1.04
C MET A 145 -10.21 12.47 1.88
N LYS A 146 -9.40 13.18 2.66
CA LYS A 146 -9.85 14.35 3.44
C LYS A 146 -10.40 15.47 2.57
N TRP A 147 -9.81 15.67 1.39
CA TRP A 147 -10.29 16.62 0.39
C TRP A 147 -11.66 16.27 -0.16
N VAL A 148 -11.91 14.99 -0.47
CA VAL A 148 -13.24 14.55 -0.88
C VAL A 148 -14.27 14.93 0.17
N CYS A 149 -13.99 14.67 1.45
CA CYS A 149 -14.91 15.01 2.55
C CYS A 149 -15.14 16.54 2.67
N SER A 150 -14.10 17.35 2.47
CA SER A 150 -14.25 18.80 2.58
C SER A 150 -15.00 19.40 1.38
N CYS A 151 -14.90 18.81 0.19
CA CYS A 151 -15.40 19.37 -1.06
C CYS A 151 -16.71 18.75 -1.57
N THR A 152 -17.19 17.67 -0.95
CA THR A 152 -18.44 17.01 -1.35
C THR A 152 -19.48 17.01 -0.23
N VAL A 153 -20.74 16.89 -0.63
CA VAL A 153 -21.86 16.46 0.21
C VAL A 153 -22.34 15.15 -0.40
N ILE A 154 -22.23 14.08 0.37
CA ILE A 154 -22.59 12.74 -0.06
C ILE A 154 -23.88 12.37 0.64
N THR A 155 -24.86 11.94 -0.13
CA THR A 155 -26.15 11.45 0.37
C THR A 155 -26.23 9.95 0.10
N GLY A 156 -26.56 9.19 1.14
CA GLY A 156 -26.73 7.74 1.07
C GLY A 156 -28.09 7.32 0.50
N PRO A 157 -28.33 6.00 0.39
CA PRO A 157 -29.52 5.43 -0.23
C PRO A 157 -30.84 5.88 0.39
N ASN A 158 -30.86 6.19 1.70
CA ASN A 158 -32.07 6.59 2.41
C ASN A 158 -32.21 8.12 2.54
N GLY A 159 -31.39 8.89 1.82
CA GLY A 159 -31.40 10.35 1.87
C GLY A 159 -30.58 10.95 3.03
N GLU A 160 -29.93 10.11 3.83
CA GLU A 160 -29.05 10.53 4.92
C GLU A 160 -27.75 11.14 4.39
N VAL A 161 -27.20 12.13 5.10
CA VAL A 161 -25.87 12.67 4.78
C VAL A 161 -24.82 11.72 5.34
N VAL A 162 -23.86 11.33 4.50
CA VAL A 162 -22.73 10.48 4.89
C VAL A 162 -21.51 11.36 5.08
N ASP A 163 -21.16 11.62 6.34
CA ASP A 163 -20.13 12.60 6.72
C ASP A 163 -18.72 12.22 6.24
N ASP A 164 -18.39 10.92 6.22
CA ASP A 164 -17.05 10.43 5.84
C ASP A 164 -17.11 9.11 5.06
N LEU A 165 -17.69 9.15 3.86
CA LEU A 165 -17.71 8.00 2.95
C LEU A 165 -16.31 7.44 2.65
N PRO A 166 -15.25 8.26 2.41
CA PRO A 166 -13.92 7.73 2.17
C PRO A 166 -13.40 6.80 3.28
N SER A 167 -13.49 7.21 4.54
CA SER A 167 -13.05 6.38 5.66
C SER A 167 -13.95 5.16 5.85
N GLN A 168 -15.27 5.31 5.70
CA GLN A 168 -16.22 4.20 5.78
C GLN A 168 -15.92 3.14 4.71
N PHE A 169 -15.70 3.56 3.46
CA PHE A 169 -15.36 2.68 2.34
C PHE A 169 -14.02 1.98 2.58
N PHE A 170 -12.99 2.71 3.05
CA PHE A 170 -11.70 2.10 3.41
C PHE A 170 -11.86 1.01 4.49
N VAL A 171 -12.58 1.30 5.58
CA VAL A 171 -12.80 0.35 6.68
C VAL A 171 -13.62 -0.85 6.21
N GLN A 172 -14.63 -0.65 5.35
CA GLN A 172 -15.41 -1.74 4.75
C GLN A 172 -14.49 -2.70 3.98
N ILE A 173 -13.62 -2.17 3.13
CA ILE A 173 -12.69 -2.97 2.32
C ILE A 173 -11.69 -3.70 3.21
N LEU A 174 -11.11 -3.02 4.20
CA LEU A 174 -10.15 -3.63 5.12
C LEU A 174 -10.80 -4.74 5.97
N ASN A 175 -12.02 -4.50 6.47
CA ASN A 175 -12.76 -5.51 7.24
C ASN A 175 -13.14 -6.71 6.37
N SER A 176 -13.58 -6.46 5.13
CA SER A 176 -13.88 -7.50 4.15
C SER A 176 -12.65 -8.33 3.78
N LEU A 177 -11.48 -7.70 3.61
CA LEU A 177 -10.20 -8.38 3.41
C LEU A 177 -9.88 -9.35 4.57
N LEU A 178 -10.04 -8.92 5.82
CA LEU A 178 -9.79 -9.76 6.99
C LEU A 178 -10.78 -10.94 7.06
N THR A 179 -12.07 -10.67 6.91
CA THR A 179 -13.12 -11.71 6.88
C THR A 179 -12.86 -12.73 5.77
N TYR A 180 -12.51 -12.24 4.58
CA TYR A 180 -12.22 -13.09 3.45
C TYR A 180 -10.97 -13.95 3.67
N LYS A 181 -9.89 -13.38 4.23
CA LYS A 181 -8.70 -14.16 4.60
C LYS A 181 -9.03 -15.27 5.59
N ARG A 182 -9.82 -14.99 6.64
CA ARG A 182 -10.25 -16.01 7.61
C ARG A 182 -11.04 -17.13 6.93
N ALA A 183 -12.00 -16.78 6.06
CA ALA A 183 -12.79 -17.75 5.32
C ALA A 183 -11.94 -18.61 4.37
N ALA A 184 -10.96 -18.01 3.68
CA ALA A 184 -10.05 -18.73 2.79
C ALA A 184 -9.18 -19.74 3.57
N VAL A 185 -8.62 -19.32 4.72
CA VAL A 185 -7.83 -20.20 5.59
C VAL A 185 -8.67 -21.35 6.13
N ALA A 186 -9.91 -21.09 6.57
CA ALA A 186 -10.83 -22.14 7.04
C ALA A 186 -11.18 -23.17 5.95
N LYS A 187 -11.10 -22.78 4.68
CA LYS A 187 -11.31 -23.65 3.50
C LYS A 187 -10.02 -24.23 2.94
N HIS A 188 -8.87 -24.05 3.62
CA HIS A 188 -7.56 -24.49 3.15
C HIS A 188 -7.19 -23.96 1.76
N LEU A 189 -7.62 -22.73 1.43
CA LEU A 189 -7.25 -22.08 0.19
C LEU A 189 -5.96 -21.27 0.38
N ASP A 190 -4.95 -21.60 -0.41
CA ASP A 190 -3.64 -20.97 -0.34
C ASP A 190 -3.65 -19.53 -0.91
N GLY A 191 -3.04 -18.62 -0.17
CA GLY A 191 -2.87 -17.22 -0.54
C GLY A 191 -1.40 -16.81 -0.63
N VAL A 192 -1.14 -15.54 -0.32
CA VAL A 192 0.23 -15.00 -0.16
C VAL A 192 1.06 -15.88 0.78
N PRO A 193 2.29 -16.27 0.38
CA PRO A 193 3.22 -17.00 1.25
C PRO A 193 3.44 -16.29 2.58
N HIS A 194 3.51 -17.05 3.67
CA HIS A 194 3.83 -16.57 5.03
C HIS A 194 2.79 -15.61 5.66
N CYS A 195 1.78 -15.15 4.91
CA CYS A 195 0.73 -14.28 5.41
C CYS A 195 -0.30 -15.08 6.23
N SER A 196 -0.10 -15.13 7.55
CA SER A 196 -1.10 -15.62 8.49
C SER A 196 -2.21 -14.58 8.72
N VAL A 197 -3.35 -15.04 9.26
CA VAL A 197 -4.43 -14.14 9.69
C VAL A 197 -3.90 -13.11 10.70
N SER A 198 -3.12 -13.54 11.69
CA SER A 198 -2.56 -12.67 12.73
C SER A 198 -1.60 -11.60 12.18
N LEU A 199 -0.77 -11.95 11.18
CA LEU A 199 0.13 -10.99 10.54
C LEU A 199 -0.64 -9.97 9.70
N LEU A 200 -1.67 -10.43 8.97
CA LEU A 200 -2.55 -9.52 8.21
C LEU A 200 -3.30 -8.56 9.15
N GLU A 201 -3.83 -9.07 10.28
CA GLU A 201 -4.47 -8.24 11.31
C GLU A 201 -3.49 -7.21 11.87
N ARG A 202 -2.25 -7.61 12.21
CA ARG A 202 -1.21 -6.67 12.66
C ARG A 202 -0.96 -5.55 11.64
N GLN A 203 -0.91 -5.87 10.35
CA GLN A 203 -0.73 -4.87 9.29
C GLN A 203 -1.96 -3.98 9.10
N ALA A 204 -3.17 -4.54 9.25
CA ALA A 204 -4.42 -3.79 9.26
C ALA A 204 -4.46 -2.78 10.42
N PHE A 205 -4.11 -3.19 11.64
CA PHE A 205 -4.02 -2.29 12.79
C PHE A 205 -2.96 -1.20 12.58
N ASN A 206 -1.78 -1.58 12.09
CA ASN A 206 -0.70 -0.63 11.81
C ASN A 206 -1.13 0.46 10.80
N VAL A 207 -1.87 0.10 9.74
CA VAL A 207 -2.28 1.09 8.74
C VAL A 207 -3.39 2.01 9.25
N VAL A 208 -4.34 1.53 10.05
CA VAL A 208 -5.39 2.42 10.60
C VAL A 208 -4.84 3.41 11.61
N GLU A 209 -3.76 3.08 12.32
CA GLU A 209 -3.11 3.96 13.29
C GLU A 209 -2.38 5.17 12.68
N CYS A 210 -2.16 5.20 11.36
CA CYS A 210 -1.50 6.35 10.73
C CYS A 210 -2.39 7.59 10.61
N ASP A 211 -3.71 7.44 10.76
CA ASP A 211 -4.67 8.53 10.67
C ASP A 211 -5.79 8.40 11.70
N ALA A 212 -6.02 9.46 12.48
CA ALA A 212 -6.98 9.46 13.58
C ALA A 212 -8.42 9.22 13.10
N THR A 213 -8.78 9.69 11.90
CA THR A 213 -10.12 9.49 11.33
C THR A 213 -10.32 8.04 10.94
N LEU A 214 -9.31 7.41 10.31
CA LEU A 214 -9.35 5.97 10.03
C LEU A 214 -9.41 5.14 11.31
N GLN A 215 -8.65 5.50 12.34
CA GLN A 215 -8.68 4.81 13.64
C GLN A 215 -10.04 4.91 14.32
N ALA A 216 -10.67 6.09 14.30
CA ALA A 216 -12.01 6.30 14.83
C ALA A 216 -13.04 5.45 14.07
N MET A 217 -13.02 5.50 12.73
CA MET A 217 -13.91 4.70 11.89
C MET A 217 -13.69 3.18 12.08
N TRP A 218 -12.44 2.75 12.24
CA TRP A 218 -12.09 1.35 12.51
C TRP A 218 -12.65 0.84 13.83
N SER A 219 -12.81 1.73 14.82
CA SER A 219 -13.40 1.38 16.11
C SER A 219 -14.89 1.05 15.98
N LEU A 220 -15.56 1.59 14.97
CA LEU A 220 -16.97 1.34 14.62
C LEU A 220 -17.16 0.21 13.58
N ARG A 221 -16.08 -0.50 13.20
CA ARG A 221 -16.11 -1.48 12.10
C ARG A 221 -17.14 -2.62 12.24
N SER A 222 -17.60 -2.93 13.47
CA SER A 222 -18.64 -3.93 13.70
C SER A 222 -20.00 -3.53 13.12
N GLU A 223 -20.21 -2.23 12.93
CA GLU A 223 -21.41 -1.65 12.31
C GLU A 223 -21.27 -1.54 10.79
N ILE A 224 -20.07 -1.76 10.25
CA ILE A 224 -19.77 -1.63 8.83
C ILE A 224 -19.78 -3.03 8.19
N PRO A 225 -20.51 -3.23 7.07
CA PRO A 225 -20.55 -4.52 6.37
C PRO A 225 -19.16 -5.04 6.01
N ALA A 226 -18.96 -6.35 6.10
CA ALA A 226 -17.68 -7.02 5.86
C ALA A 226 -17.78 -8.14 4.81
N ASP A 227 -18.89 -8.18 4.09
CA ASP A 227 -19.28 -9.21 3.14
C ASP A 227 -19.00 -8.83 1.68
N SER A 228 -18.66 -7.57 1.43
CA SER A 228 -18.51 -7.04 0.07
C SER A 228 -17.25 -6.19 -0.09
N LEU A 229 -16.52 -6.45 -1.19
CA LEU A 229 -15.43 -5.62 -1.69
C LEU A 229 -15.94 -4.47 -2.59
N GLU A 230 -17.25 -4.31 -2.69
CA GLU A 230 -17.92 -3.20 -3.37
C GLU A 230 -18.61 -2.32 -2.33
N LEU A 231 -18.69 -1.01 -2.59
CA LEU A 231 -19.54 -0.15 -1.77
C LEU A 231 -20.99 -0.61 -1.89
N ASN A 232 -21.59 -1.03 -0.76
CA ASN A 232 -22.96 -1.52 -0.73
C ASN A 232 -23.92 -0.40 -1.17
N GLY A 233 -24.87 -0.70 -2.06
CA GLY A 233 -25.82 0.30 -2.56
C GLY A 233 -25.17 1.41 -3.41
N LYS A 234 -24.03 1.15 -4.05
CA LYS A 234 -23.26 2.14 -4.84
C LYS A 234 -24.10 3.02 -5.78
N SER A 235 -25.12 2.45 -6.45
CA SER A 235 -25.99 3.18 -7.39
C SER A 235 -26.86 4.24 -6.71
N ASP A 236 -27.04 4.10 -5.40
CA ASP A 236 -28.03 4.83 -4.63
C ASP A 236 -27.38 6.02 -3.89
N TYR A 237 -26.05 6.13 -3.95
CA TYR A 237 -25.31 7.30 -3.45
C TYR A 237 -25.38 8.46 -4.43
N ASN A 238 -25.67 9.65 -3.90
CA ASN A 238 -25.58 10.91 -4.63
C ASN A 238 -24.39 11.73 -4.14
N VAL A 239 -23.59 12.26 -5.07
CA VAL A 239 -22.44 13.11 -4.77
C VAL A 239 -22.68 14.49 -5.34
N LYS A 240 -22.73 15.50 -4.47
CA LYS A 240 -22.77 16.91 -4.85
C LYS A 240 -21.47 17.58 -4.46
N TRP A 241 -20.79 18.19 -5.43
CA TRP A 241 -19.61 19.00 -5.17
C TRP A 241 -20.03 20.37 -4.65
N LYS A 242 -19.39 20.85 -3.58
CA LYS A 242 -19.62 22.20 -3.03
C LYS A 242 -19.12 23.24 -4.04
N GLN A 243 -19.75 24.41 -4.10
CA GLN A 243 -19.28 25.47 -5.01
C GLN A 243 -17.90 26.01 -4.57
N HIS A 244 -17.07 26.41 -5.54
CA HIS A 244 -15.76 27.05 -5.31
C HIS A 244 -14.76 26.23 -4.48
N TRP A 245 -14.75 24.91 -4.66
CA TRP A 245 -13.82 24.05 -3.95
C TRP A 245 -12.38 24.16 -4.47
N GLU A 246 -12.16 24.55 -5.74
CA GLU A 246 -10.84 24.51 -6.39
C GLU A 246 -9.77 25.41 -5.73
N PRO A 247 -10.04 26.67 -5.33
CA PRO A 247 -9.02 27.58 -4.83
C PRO A 247 -8.45 27.20 -3.46
N GLN A 248 -9.23 26.48 -2.63
CA GLN A 248 -8.85 26.18 -1.24
C GLN A 248 -7.72 25.15 -1.13
N TRP A 249 -7.47 24.39 -2.21
CA TRP A 249 -6.53 23.27 -2.20
C TRP A 249 -5.11 23.65 -2.64
N ARG A 250 -4.97 24.65 -3.51
CA ARG A 250 -3.70 24.99 -4.18
C ARG A 250 -2.60 25.57 -3.28
N SER A 251 -2.89 25.86 -2.00
CA SER A 251 -2.06 26.76 -1.19
C SER A 251 -1.19 26.11 -0.10
N LYS A 252 -1.24 24.78 0.13
CA LYS A 252 -0.57 24.16 1.29
C LYS A 252 0.48 23.14 0.88
N SER A 253 1.76 23.49 1.10
CA SER A 253 2.84 22.51 1.13
C SER A 253 2.60 21.52 2.27
N GLN A 254 2.48 20.24 1.94
CA GLN A 254 2.27 19.15 2.90
C GLN A 254 3.49 18.25 2.94
N ASN A 255 3.89 17.81 4.14
CA ASN A 255 4.87 16.74 4.28
C ASN A 255 4.15 15.38 4.21
N PHE A 256 3.94 14.88 2.99
CA PHE A 256 3.21 13.64 2.77
C PHE A 256 3.89 12.42 3.40
N VAL A 257 5.22 12.38 3.49
CA VAL A 257 5.92 11.28 4.19
C VAL A 257 5.50 11.23 5.66
N LYS A 258 5.45 12.39 6.32
CA LYS A 258 5.02 12.47 7.73
C LYS A 258 3.54 12.13 7.90
N ILE A 259 2.68 12.50 6.96
CA ILE A 259 1.24 12.18 7.01
C ILE A 259 1.03 10.67 6.83
N GLY A 260 1.77 10.04 5.92
CA GLY A 260 1.57 8.64 5.58
C GLY A 260 2.44 7.66 6.36
N ILE A 261 3.26 8.06 7.34
CA ILE A 261 4.09 7.13 8.08
C ILE A 261 3.24 6.32 9.08
N THR A 262 3.44 5.00 9.15
CA THR A 262 2.80 4.17 10.17
C THR A 262 3.72 3.91 11.38
N PRO A 263 3.20 3.37 12.49
CA PRO A 263 4.04 2.93 13.62
C PRO A 263 5.11 1.89 13.23
N LEU A 264 4.77 0.92 12.39
CA LEU A 264 5.74 -0.07 11.87
C LEU A 264 6.79 0.55 10.95
N ASP A 265 6.41 1.50 10.07
CA ASP A 265 7.38 2.25 9.27
C ASP A 265 8.38 3.01 10.17
N THR A 266 7.89 3.61 11.25
CA THR A 266 8.74 4.28 12.26
C THR A 266 9.75 3.32 12.90
N LYS A 267 9.29 2.13 13.32
CA LYS A 267 10.18 1.09 13.87
C LYS A 267 11.26 0.68 12.88
N TYR A 268 10.87 0.45 11.62
CA TYR A 268 11.78 0.09 10.54
C TYR A 268 12.85 1.17 10.31
N PHE A 269 12.45 2.44 10.15
CA PHE A 269 13.39 3.52 9.88
C PHE A 269 14.35 3.78 11.04
N LEU A 270 13.89 3.63 12.29
CA LEU A 270 14.75 3.71 13.47
C LEU A 270 15.79 2.58 13.49
N ALA A 271 15.38 1.36 13.16
CA ALA A 271 16.29 0.21 13.07
C ALA A 271 17.36 0.41 11.99
N MET A 272 16.95 0.87 10.80
CA MET A 272 17.88 1.16 9.68
C MET A 272 18.87 2.27 10.05
N LYS A 273 18.40 3.33 10.72
CA LYS A 273 19.28 4.42 11.18
C LYS A 273 20.35 3.93 12.16
N ARG A 274 19.97 3.08 13.13
CA ARG A 274 20.91 2.48 14.08
C ARG A 274 21.94 1.62 13.37
N HIS A 275 21.51 0.79 12.41
CA HIS A 275 22.42 -0.05 11.64
C HIS A 275 23.46 0.79 10.85
N SER A 276 23.02 1.86 10.18
CA SER A 276 23.93 2.76 9.46
C SER A 276 24.94 3.44 10.38
N GLN A 277 24.51 3.85 11.57
CA GLN A 277 25.38 4.48 12.58
C GLN A 277 26.41 3.49 13.15
N SER A 278 26.00 2.26 13.46
CA SER A 278 26.91 1.20 13.92
C SER A 278 27.90 0.79 12.82
N ALA A 279 27.47 0.74 11.56
CA ALA A 279 28.35 0.46 10.42
C ALA A 279 29.41 1.57 10.22
N HIS A 280 29.05 2.84 10.46
CA HIS A 280 30.01 3.95 10.42
C HIS A 280 31.00 3.95 11.60
N GLN A 281 30.57 3.47 12.77
CA GLN A 281 31.47 3.28 13.94
C GLN A 281 32.42 2.08 13.80
N MET A 282 32.12 1.14 12.91
CA MET A 282 32.95 -0.05 12.65
C MET A 282 33.95 0.11 11.50
N VAL A 283 34.03 1.28 10.85
CA VAL A 283 35.16 1.58 9.96
C VAL A 283 36.34 1.99 10.84
N PRO A 284 37.38 1.15 11.02
CA PRO A 284 38.56 1.56 11.78
C PRO A 284 39.24 2.71 11.02
N GLU A 285 39.99 3.53 11.76
CA GLU A 285 40.93 4.56 11.30
C GLU A 285 42.07 3.99 10.40
N ASP A 286 41.75 3.20 9.38
CA ASP A 286 42.73 2.61 8.47
C ASP A 286 43.18 3.63 7.40
N HIS A 287 42.50 4.79 7.33
CA HIS A 287 42.94 5.92 6.52
C HIS A 287 44.17 6.64 7.11
N ASP A 288 44.32 6.68 8.44
CA ASP A 288 45.50 7.29 9.08
C ASP A 288 46.70 6.34 9.13
N ARG A 289 46.47 5.03 9.26
CA ARG A 289 47.56 4.02 9.16
C ARG A 289 48.17 3.93 7.77
N ARG A 290 47.38 4.15 6.70
CA ARG A 290 47.90 4.20 5.32
C ARG A 290 48.68 5.47 5.01
N ARG A 291 48.35 6.61 5.63
CA ARG A 291 49.15 7.86 5.54
C ARG A 291 50.48 7.74 6.31
N ALA A 292 50.46 7.16 7.51
CA ALA A 292 51.67 6.94 8.31
C ALA A 292 52.66 5.94 7.68
N LYS A 293 52.16 4.93 6.94
CA LYS A 293 53.02 4.00 6.17
C LYS A 293 53.63 4.63 4.92
N ARG A 294 52.96 5.56 4.24
CA ARG A 294 53.55 6.27 3.09
C ARG A 294 54.65 7.24 3.52
N ALA A 295 54.45 7.98 4.61
CA ALA A 295 55.47 8.91 5.11
C ALA A 295 56.77 8.24 5.62
N ARG A 296 56.73 6.94 5.95
CA ARG A 296 57.91 6.16 6.39
C ARG A 296 58.70 5.52 5.25
N VAL A 297 58.15 5.43 4.05
CA VAL A 297 58.84 4.84 2.89
C VAL A 297 59.62 5.91 2.11
N ASP A 298 59.22 7.18 2.22
CA ASP A 298 59.90 8.28 1.54
C ASP A 298 61.11 8.85 2.32
N SER A 299 61.37 8.38 3.56
CA SER A 299 62.52 8.84 4.37
C SER A 299 63.78 7.99 4.24
N ASP A 300 63.75 6.87 3.52
CA ASP A 300 64.88 5.91 3.41
C ASP A 300 65.60 5.97 2.05
N PHE A 301 65.40 7.03 1.26
CA PHE A 301 66.18 7.29 0.05
C PHE A 301 66.68 8.73 0.03
N HIS A 302 67.80 9.00 0.71
CA HIS A 302 68.84 9.91 0.20
C HIS A 302 70.19 9.57 0.85
N VAL A 303 71.16 9.40 -0.05
CA VAL A 303 72.61 9.22 0.16
C VAL A 303 73.22 10.44 0.84
#